data_AF-K2E2R3-F1
#
_entry.id   AF-K2E2R3-F1
#
_cell.length_a   1.000
_cell.length_b   1.000
_cell.length_c   1.000
_cell.angle_alpha   90.00
_cell.angle_beta   90.00
_cell.angle_gamma   90.00
#
_symmetry.space_group_name_H-M   'P 1'
#
loop_
_entity.id
_entity.type
_entity.pdbx_description
1 polymer ?
#
loop_
_entity_poly.entity_id
_entity_poly.type
_entity_poly.pdbx_seq_one_letter_code
_entity_poly.pdbx_strand_id
1 'polypeptide(L)'
;MESNLSCDDIKILVSAYFDNELSEEEARIVDNHLSKCALCAGALENIKDLSGLLKGFSNRVEYKESNTYSAIVDRVYTKKAITCSEVLDELSAYFDGELNLKLHYLIDDHLNTCSSCKSEFSKIEKLSTHIKSSFNISKELNLWPEIETDLNNIDICKEISENLSAFLDKELTRDDTIQVSEHLLTCKHCRRDYENLKATQFAIRNYFKKSISYKAGSNKDICDNTLVRLDKKERRKELFTSIASVFIIALLSWFSMNTVEPMIMKKAYGHNPKVVNPDRPVFVKYAKAEEFVFTQAYSMPPEGVESILYEIN
;
A
#
# COMPACT_ATOMS: atom_id res chain seq x y z
N MET A 1 48.15 3.81 -13.71
CA MET A 1 47.25 3.73 -14.88
C MET A 1 45.93 4.31 -14.42
N GLU A 2 45.52 5.48 -14.93
CA GLU A 2 44.19 6.03 -14.61
C GLU A 2 43.16 5.22 -15.38
N SER A 3 42.46 4.31 -14.69
CA SER A 3 41.32 3.59 -15.25
C SER A 3 40.15 4.54 -15.39
N ASN A 4 39.94 5.05 -16.60
CA ASN A 4 38.70 5.78 -16.93
C ASN A 4 37.55 4.78 -17.02
N LEU A 5 36.86 4.57 -15.89
CA LEU A 5 35.59 3.85 -15.86
C LEU A 5 34.50 4.68 -16.53
N SER A 6 33.60 4.00 -17.24
CA SER A 6 32.46 4.64 -17.88
C SER A 6 31.39 5.03 -16.86
N CYS A 7 30.48 5.95 -17.23
CA CYS A 7 29.36 6.32 -16.36
C CYS A 7 28.47 5.11 -16.01
N ASP A 8 28.38 4.11 -16.89
CA ASP A 8 27.56 2.92 -16.67
C ASP A 8 28.17 2.03 -15.58
N ASP A 9 29.50 1.87 -15.57
CA ASP A 9 30.22 1.13 -14.53
C ASP A 9 30.08 1.82 -13.17
N ILE A 10 30.25 3.15 -13.16
CA ILE A 10 30.13 3.95 -11.95
C ILE A 10 28.72 3.88 -11.37
N LYS A 11 27.68 3.85 -12.21
CA LYS A 11 26.28 3.78 -11.75
C LYS A 11 25.99 2.54 -10.89
N ILE A 12 26.64 1.41 -11.17
CA ILE A 12 26.53 0.19 -10.36
C ILE A 12 27.22 0.42 -9.00
N LEU A 13 28.41 1.04 -9.03
CA LEU A 13 29.21 1.31 -7.83
C LEU A 13 28.61 2.42 -6.94
N VAL A 14 27.83 3.36 -7.47
CA VAL A 14 27.23 4.45 -6.67
C VAL A 14 26.32 3.92 -5.55
N SER A 15 25.60 2.80 -5.76
CA SER A 15 24.77 2.22 -4.71
C SER A 15 25.62 1.64 -3.58
N ALA A 16 26.61 0.80 -3.93
CA ALA A 16 27.54 0.22 -2.96
C ALA A 16 28.36 1.31 -2.25
N TYR A 17 28.71 2.39 -2.95
CA TYR A 17 29.37 3.57 -2.39
C TYR A 17 28.49 4.24 -1.33
N PHE A 18 27.20 4.42 -1.60
CA PHE A 18 26.25 5.01 -0.64
C PHE A 18 26.10 4.17 0.64
N ASP A 19 26.14 2.84 0.50
CA ASP A 19 26.03 1.90 1.62
C ASP A 19 27.38 1.65 2.34
N ASN A 20 28.47 2.30 1.92
CA ASN A 20 29.86 2.09 2.39
C ASN A 20 30.34 0.64 2.22
N GLU A 21 29.94 -0.04 1.15
CA GLU A 21 30.32 -1.42 0.84
C GLU A 21 31.55 -1.53 -0.08
N LEU A 22 32.04 -0.40 -0.63
CA LEU A 22 33.19 -0.38 -1.51
C LEU A 22 34.52 -0.39 -0.74
N SER A 23 35.56 -0.96 -1.37
CA SER A 23 36.93 -0.81 -0.89
C SER A 23 37.40 0.65 -0.98
N GLU A 24 38.43 1.02 -0.21
CA GLU A 24 38.96 2.40 -0.20
C GLU A 24 39.46 2.85 -1.59
N GLU A 25 40.01 1.93 -2.39
CA GLU A 25 40.47 2.21 -3.74
C GLU A 25 39.30 2.49 -4.70
N GLU A 26 38.24 1.68 -4.65
CA GLU A 26 37.03 1.87 -5.45
C GLU A 26 36.28 3.14 -5.06
N ALA A 27 36.19 3.43 -3.75
CA ALA A 27 35.58 4.65 -3.24
C ALA A 27 36.29 5.90 -3.78
N ARG A 28 37.64 5.91 -3.82
CA ARG A 28 38.41 7.01 -4.41
C ARG A 28 38.16 7.18 -5.91
N ILE A 29 37.99 6.07 -6.65
CA ILE A 29 37.66 6.12 -8.08
C ILE A 29 36.28 6.74 -8.29
N VAL A 30 35.28 6.31 -7.51
CA VAL A 30 33.92 6.85 -7.54
C VAL A 30 33.93 8.34 -7.16
N ASP A 31 34.63 8.74 -6.10
CA ASP A 31 34.77 10.16 -5.69
C ASP A 31 35.35 11.03 -6.80
N ASN A 32 36.46 10.59 -7.40
CA ASN A 32 37.10 11.30 -8.49
C ASN A 32 36.15 11.44 -9.70
N HIS A 33 35.36 10.41 -10.01
CA HIS A 33 34.37 10.48 -11.09
C HIS A 33 33.20 11.41 -10.74
N LEU A 34 32.62 11.31 -9.53
CA LEU A 34 31.52 12.14 -9.06
C LEU A 34 31.89 13.63 -9.05
N SER A 35 33.15 13.96 -8.77
CA SER A 35 33.64 15.36 -8.84
C SER A 35 33.63 15.96 -10.26
N LYS A 36 33.64 15.11 -11.30
CA LYS A 36 33.73 15.51 -12.72
C LYS A 36 32.43 15.30 -13.49
N CYS A 37 31.58 14.36 -13.06
CA CYS A 37 30.37 13.96 -13.77
C CYS A 37 29.11 14.37 -13.00
N ALA A 38 28.45 15.44 -13.47
CA ALA A 38 27.23 15.96 -12.86
C ALA A 38 26.05 14.96 -12.87
N LEU A 39 25.98 14.07 -13.87
CA LEU A 39 24.90 13.07 -13.97
C LEU A 39 25.00 12.02 -12.86
N CYS A 40 26.20 11.48 -12.61
CA CYS A 40 26.44 10.50 -11.55
C CYS A 40 26.33 11.14 -10.16
N ALA A 41 26.78 12.40 -10.00
CA ALA A 41 26.57 13.16 -8.77
C ALA A 41 25.07 13.36 -8.45
N GLY A 42 24.26 13.70 -9.46
CA GLY A 42 22.81 13.78 -9.30
C GLY A 42 22.17 12.43 -8.95
N ALA A 43 22.67 11.33 -9.51
CA ALA A 43 22.19 9.99 -9.15
C ALA A 43 22.45 9.65 -7.68
N LEU A 44 23.63 9.98 -7.14
CA LEU A 44 23.94 9.80 -5.72
C LEU A 44 23.02 10.66 -4.83
N GLU A 45 22.74 11.90 -5.21
CA GLU A 45 21.85 12.77 -4.45
C GLU A 45 20.41 12.24 -4.42
N ASN A 46 19.91 11.70 -5.54
CA ASN A 46 18.60 11.05 -5.58
C ASN A 46 18.50 9.84 -4.64
N ILE A 47 19.58 9.06 -4.50
CA ILE A 47 19.63 7.93 -3.55
C ILE A 47 19.60 8.44 -2.10
N LYS A 48 20.35 9.50 -1.79
CA LYS A 48 20.33 10.15 -0.46
C LYS A 48 18.94 10.66 -0.11
N ASP A 49 18.27 11.34 -1.03
CA ASP A 49 16.91 11.86 -0.85
C ASP A 49 15.90 10.72 -0.59
N LEU A 50 15.96 9.65 -1.39
CA LEU A 50 15.10 8.49 -1.21
C LEU A 50 15.34 7.81 0.15
N SER A 51 16.60 7.63 0.54
CA SER A 51 16.96 7.07 1.86
C SER A 51 16.47 7.96 3.00
N GLY A 52 16.59 9.29 2.85
CA GLY A 52 16.05 10.27 3.80
C GLY A 52 14.54 10.15 3.96
N LEU A 53 13.80 10.01 2.85
CA LEU A 53 12.36 9.76 2.88
C LEU A 53 12.01 8.45 3.58
N LEU A 54 12.71 7.35 3.27
CA LEU A 54 12.50 6.05 3.90
C LEU A 54 12.77 6.08 5.40
N LYS A 55 13.85 6.73 5.85
CA LYS A 55 14.12 6.95 7.29
C LYS A 55 13.02 7.79 7.94
N GLY A 56 12.55 8.82 7.25
CA GLY A 56 11.42 9.64 7.71
C GLY A 56 10.09 8.86 7.79
N PHE A 57 9.89 7.85 6.95
CA PHE A 57 8.77 6.91 7.08
C PHE A 57 8.99 5.97 8.25
N SER A 58 10.18 5.37 8.38
CA SER A 58 10.49 4.45 9.48
C SER A 58 10.31 5.10 10.85
N ASN A 59 10.66 6.38 10.99
CA ASN A 59 10.48 7.13 12.24
C ASN A 59 9.01 7.49 12.53
N ARG A 60 8.16 7.54 11.50
CA ARG A 60 6.72 7.82 11.64
C ARG A 60 5.88 6.56 11.82
N VAL A 61 6.41 5.42 11.43
CA VAL A 61 5.90 4.14 11.88
C VAL A 61 6.38 3.97 13.32
N GLU A 62 5.66 4.63 14.23
CA GLU A 62 5.70 4.28 15.64
C GLU A 62 5.20 2.84 15.70
N TYR A 63 6.14 1.89 15.67
CA TYR A 63 5.87 0.51 16.02
C TYR A 63 5.43 0.57 17.47
N LYS A 64 4.12 0.77 17.69
CA LYS A 64 3.48 0.15 18.84
C LYS A 64 3.96 -1.28 18.76
N GLU A 65 4.78 -1.69 19.73
CA GLU A 65 4.96 -3.08 20.10
C GLU A 65 3.56 -3.59 20.40
N SER A 66 2.80 -3.86 19.35
CA SER A 66 1.64 -4.70 19.41
C SER A 66 2.26 -5.98 19.90
N ASN A 67 1.96 -6.27 21.16
CA ASN A 67 2.45 -7.40 21.93
C ASN A 67 1.86 -8.69 21.34
N THR A 68 1.97 -8.83 20.02
CA THR A 68 1.55 -9.91 19.16
C THR A 68 2.29 -11.15 19.56
N TYR A 69 3.55 -11.02 19.99
CA TYR A 69 4.27 -12.10 20.64
C TYR A 69 3.52 -12.57 21.90
N SER A 70 3.21 -11.70 22.88
CA SER A 70 2.42 -12.15 24.04
C SER A 70 1.02 -12.66 23.69
N ALA A 71 0.35 -12.10 22.69
CA ALA A 71 -1.01 -12.50 22.32
C ALA A 71 -1.03 -13.83 21.54
N ILE A 72 0.02 -14.10 20.75
CA ILE A 72 0.24 -15.39 20.07
C ILE A 72 0.69 -16.41 21.10
N VAL A 73 1.63 -16.06 21.98
CA VAL A 73 2.08 -16.90 23.10
C VAL A 73 0.90 -17.23 24.01
N ASP A 74 0.09 -16.28 24.46
CA ASP A 74 -1.10 -16.54 25.27
C ASP A 74 -2.14 -17.40 24.55
N ARG A 75 -2.34 -17.25 23.23
CA ARG A 75 -3.20 -18.16 22.45
C ARG A 75 -2.62 -19.57 22.29
N VAL A 76 -1.30 -19.69 22.27
CA VAL A 76 -0.60 -20.99 22.24
C VAL A 76 -0.57 -21.61 23.64
N TYR A 77 -0.47 -20.79 24.70
CA TYR A 77 -0.31 -21.14 26.11
C TYR A 77 -1.61 -21.11 26.92
N THR A 78 -2.78 -20.90 26.33
CA THR A 78 -4.05 -21.40 26.91
C THR A 78 -3.95 -22.92 26.96
N LYS A 79 -3.31 -23.39 28.04
CA LYS A 79 -2.72 -24.70 28.24
C LYS A 79 -3.85 -25.69 28.46
N LYS A 80 -4.45 -26.17 27.37
CA LYS A 80 -5.27 -27.37 27.43
C LYS A 80 -4.31 -28.52 27.79
N ALA A 81 -4.34 -28.93 29.06
CA ALA A 81 -3.57 -30.07 29.52
C ALA A 81 -4.06 -31.32 28.77
N ILE A 82 -3.13 -32.02 28.12
CA ILE A 82 -3.41 -33.28 27.45
C ILE A 82 -3.38 -34.43 28.47
N THR A 83 -4.36 -35.32 28.38
CA THR A 83 -4.48 -36.47 29.27
C THR A 83 -3.61 -37.64 28.78
N CYS A 84 -3.25 -38.57 29.67
CA CYS A 84 -2.44 -39.73 29.28
C CYS A 84 -3.12 -40.56 28.17
N SER A 85 -4.46 -40.69 28.19
CA SER A 85 -5.20 -41.41 27.15
C SER A 85 -5.06 -40.74 25.79
N GLU A 86 -5.23 -39.42 25.72
CA GLU A 86 -5.06 -38.66 24.47
C GLU A 86 -3.62 -38.77 23.95
N VAL A 87 -2.63 -38.81 24.84
CA VAL A 87 -1.24 -39.04 24.44
C VAL A 87 -1.07 -40.42 23.83
N LEU A 88 -1.57 -41.48 24.49
CA LEU A 88 -1.44 -42.85 24.03
C LEU A 88 -2.07 -43.07 22.66
N ASP A 89 -3.22 -42.46 22.40
CA ASP A 89 -3.91 -42.54 21.10
C ASP A 89 -3.09 -41.90 19.96
N GLU A 90 -2.30 -40.88 20.29
CA GLU A 90 -1.51 -40.09 19.31
C GLU A 90 -0.02 -40.47 19.27
N LEU A 91 0.44 -41.42 20.10
CA LEU A 91 1.86 -41.78 20.20
C LEU A 91 2.43 -42.33 18.88
N SER A 92 1.64 -43.05 18.10
CA SER A 92 2.08 -43.56 16.78
C SER A 92 2.31 -42.41 15.82
N ALA A 93 1.34 -41.51 15.69
CA ALA A 93 1.45 -40.34 14.83
C ALA A 93 2.57 -39.39 15.29
N TYR A 94 2.81 -39.30 16.60
CA TYR A 94 3.95 -38.58 17.16
C TYR A 94 5.28 -39.21 16.72
N PHE A 95 5.40 -40.54 16.83
CA PHE A 95 6.59 -41.28 16.41
C PHE A 95 6.89 -41.13 14.91
N ASP A 96 5.85 -41.13 14.08
CA ASP A 96 5.95 -40.98 12.62
C ASP A 96 6.11 -39.51 12.17
N GLY A 97 5.99 -38.54 13.09
CA GLY A 97 6.12 -37.11 12.79
C GLY A 97 4.91 -36.50 12.07
N GLU A 98 3.76 -37.17 12.10
CA GLU A 98 2.55 -36.76 11.37
C GLU A 98 1.66 -35.76 12.15
N LEU A 99 2.04 -35.43 13.39
CA LEU A 99 1.26 -34.52 14.22
C LEU A 99 1.41 -33.05 13.81
N ASN A 100 0.34 -32.29 14.01
CA ASN A 100 0.44 -30.83 13.92
C ASN A 100 1.36 -30.28 15.02
N LEU A 101 2.02 -29.14 14.73
CA LEU A 101 2.99 -28.49 15.62
C LEU A 101 2.49 -28.33 17.07
N LYS A 102 1.22 -27.93 17.26
CA LYS A 102 0.67 -27.71 18.61
C LYS A 102 0.60 -29.00 19.41
N LEU A 103 0.07 -30.07 18.81
CA LEU A 103 -0.10 -31.36 19.46
C LEU A 103 1.24 -32.04 19.71
N HIS A 104 2.19 -31.90 18.79
CA HIS A 104 3.57 -32.36 18.95
C HIS A 104 4.21 -31.81 20.23
N TYR A 105 4.18 -30.48 20.46
CA TYR A 105 4.75 -29.89 21.67
C TYR A 105 4.03 -30.31 22.96
N LEU A 106 2.70 -30.49 22.92
CA LEU A 106 1.94 -30.93 24.09
C LEU A 106 2.30 -32.37 24.48
N ILE A 107 2.46 -33.25 23.49
CA ILE A 107 2.88 -34.64 23.73
C ILE A 107 4.34 -34.70 24.18
N ASP A 108 5.23 -33.91 23.59
CA ASP A 108 6.64 -33.83 24.00
C ASP A 108 6.78 -33.36 25.46
N ASP A 109 6.10 -32.28 25.86
CA ASP A 109 6.04 -31.80 27.26
C ASP A 109 5.48 -32.88 28.20
N HIS A 110 4.43 -33.59 27.77
CA HIS A 110 3.85 -34.69 28.53
C HIS A 110 4.81 -35.88 28.66
N LEU A 111 5.51 -36.29 27.60
CA LEU A 111 6.49 -37.38 27.64
C LEU A 111 7.68 -37.06 28.53
N ASN A 112 8.04 -35.78 28.65
CA ASN A 112 9.09 -35.32 29.56
C ASN A 112 8.67 -35.35 31.04
N THR A 113 7.37 -35.28 31.34
CA THR A 113 6.85 -35.21 32.70
C THR A 113 6.19 -36.52 33.18
N CYS A 114 5.63 -37.32 32.28
CA CYS A 114 4.90 -38.55 32.59
C CYS A 114 5.73 -39.80 32.28
N SER A 115 6.18 -40.49 33.32
CA SER A 115 6.96 -41.73 33.19
C SER A 115 6.21 -42.88 32.52
N SER A 116 4.88 -42.94 32.69
CA SER A 116 4.04 -44.00 32.10
C SER A 116 4.02 -43.89 30.58
N CYS A 117 3.66 -42.72 30.03
CA CYS A 117 3.60 -42.50 28.59
C CYS A 117 4.99 -42.60 27.94
N LYS A 118 6.04 -42.14 28.64
CA LYS A 118 7.42 -42.32 28.20
C LYS A 118 7.80 -43.79 28.04
N SER A 119 7.36 -44.64 28.96
CA SER A 119 7.63 -46.08 28.89
C SER A 119 6.93 -46.75 27.69
N GLU A 120 5.70 -46.34 27.37
CA GLU A 120 4.97 -46.83 26.20
C GLU A 120 5.64 -46.36 24.89
N PHE A 121 6.04 -45.09 24.82
CA PHE A 121 6.78 -44.56 23.68
C PHE A 121 8.09 -45.33 23.44
N SER A 122 8.86 -45.61 24.49
CA SER A 122 10.08 -46.41 24.35
C SER A 122 9.84 -47.86 23.89
N LYS A 123 8.63 -48.42 24.07
CA LYS A 123 8.29 -49.73 23.47
C LYS A 123 8.14 -49.62 21.95
N ILE A 124 7.53 -48.53 21.46
CA ILE A 124 7.41 -48.23 20.02
C ILE A 124 8.80 -48.05 19.41
N GLU A 125 9.68 -47.29 20.07
CA GLU A 125 11.07 -47.12 19.62
C GLU A 125 11.80 -48.47 19.52
N LYS A 126 11.72 -49.29 20.58
CA LYS A 126 12.33 -50.64 20.59
C LYS A 126 11.77 -51.51 19.48
N LEU A 127 10.46 -51.53 19.28
CA LEU A 127 9.83 -52.30 18.21
C LEU A 127 10.32 -51.84 16.83
N SER A 128 10.40 -50.53 16.59
CA SER A 128 10.95 -49.96 15.35
C SER A 128 12.41 -50.37 15.14
N THR A 129 13.24 -50.34 16.19
CA THR A 129 14.63 -50.79 16.08
C THR A 129 14.75 -52.28 15.79
N HIS A 130 13.91 -53.12 16.41
CA HIS A 130 13.88 -54.56 16.15
C HIS A 130 13.45 -54.85 14.72
N ILE A 131 12.41 -54.20 14.22
CA ILE A 131 11.96 -54.30 12.83
C ILE A 131 13.13 -53.93 11.90
N LYS A 132 13.73 -52.75 12.08
CA LYS A 132 14.89 -52.30 11.27
C LYS A 132 16.06 -53.30 11.32
N SER A 133 16.35 -53.88 12.48
CA SER A 133 17.41 -54.87 12.62
C SER A 133 17.08 -56.19 11.91
N SER A 134 15.83 -56.65 11.97
CA SER A 134 15.36 -57.87 11.30
C SER A 134 15.32 -57.71 9.78
N PHE A 135 15.00 -56.53 9.27
CA PHE A 135 15.08 -56.22 7.84
C PHE A 135 16.52 -56.00 7.35
N ASN A 136 17.46 -55.62 8.21
CA ASN A 136 18.88 -55.64 7.84
C ASN A 136 19.42 -57.07 7.66
N ILE A 137 18.81 -58.08 8.31
CA ILE A 137 19.16 -59.50 8.09
C ILE A 137 18.69 -59.99 6.70
N SER A 138 17.65 -59.38 6.12
CA SER A 138 17.24 -59.72 4.74
C SER A 138 18.21 -59.22 3.66
N LYS A 139 19.22 -58.39 4.00
CA LYS A 139 20.24 -57.95 3.05
C LYS A 139 21.19 -59.08 2.61
N GLU A 140 21.28 -60.18 3.36
CA GLU A 140 22.05 -61.38 2.97
C GLU A 140 21.25 -62.41 2.17
N LEU A 141 19.94 -62.23 2.00
CA LEU A 141 19.09 -63.11 1.20
C LEU A 141 18.57 -62.33 -0.01
N ASN A 142 19.24 -62.53 -1.15
CA ASN A 142 18.87 -62.05 -2.49
C ASN A 142 17.45 -62.50 -2.90
N LEU A 143 16.40 -61.96 -2.27
CA LEU A 143 15.02 -62.36 -2.53
C LEU A 143 14.17 -61.27 -3.20
N TRP A 144 14.67 -60.04 -3.40
CA TRP A 144 13.81 -58.94 -3.85
C TRP A 144 14.46 -57.92 -4.80
N PRO A 145 14.73 -58.28 -6.07
CA PRO A 145 15.17 -57.33 -7.09
C PRO A 145 14.19 -56.16 -7.31
N GLU A 146 12.89 -56.39 -7.11
CA GLU A 146 11.84 -55.36 -7.25
C GLU A 146 11.84 -54.32 -6.11
N ILE A 147 12.21 -54.72 -4.88
CA ILE A 147 12.29 -53.77 -3.75
C ILE A 147 13.57 -52.94 -3.84
N GLU A 148 14.67 -53.51 -4.37
CA GLU A 148 15.91 -52.77 -4.56
C GLU A 148 15.76 -51.66 -5.62
N THR A 149 14.95 -51.88 -6.66
CA THR A 149 14.55 -50.82 -7.59
C THR A 149 13.72 -49.73 -6.91
N ASP A 150 12.81 -50.09 -6.00
CA ASP A 150 11.99 -49.11 -5.27
C ASP A 150 12.80 -48.32 -4.23
N LEU A 151 13.81 -48.94 -3.61
CA LEU A 151 14.74 -48.26 -2.69
C LEU A 151 15.69 -47.31 -3.43
N ASN A 152 16.25 -47.72 -4.56
CA ASN A 152 17.06 -46.83 -5.40
C ASN A 152 16.22 -45.66 -5.94
N ASN A 153 14.94 -45.88 -6.21
CA ASN A 153 14.02 -44.81 -6.58
C ASN A 153 13.82 -43.78 -5.45
N ILE A 154 13.94 -44.17 -4.17
CA ILE A 154 13.81 -43.23 -3.04
C ILE A 154 14.98 -42.25 -2.98
N ASP A 155 16.22 -42.73 -3.13
CA ASP A 155 17.40 -41.87 -3.12
C ASP A 155 17.38 -40.90 -4.31
N ILE A 156 16.98 -41.38 -5.50
CA ILE A 156 16.78 -40.52 -6.67
C ILE A 156 15.65 -39.51 -6.43
N CYS A 157 14.52 -39.92 -5.84
CA CYS A 157 13.42 -38.99 -5.52
C CYS A 157 13.88 -37.88 -4.58
N LYS A 158 14.75 -38.18 -3.62
CA LYS A 158 15.28 -37.20 -2.67
C LYS A 158 16.13 -36.15 -3.37
N GLU A 159 17.08 -36.56 -4.20
CA GLU A 159 17.92 -35.66 -5.00
C GLU A 159 17.07 -34.78 -5.94
N ILE A 160 16.07 -35.37 -6.60
CA ILE A 160 15.17 -34.62 -7.47
C ILE A 160 14.34 -33.62 -6.68
N SER A 161 13.84 -33.99 -5.50
CA SER A 161 13.05 -33.12 -4.61
C SER A 161 13.84 -31.88 -4.18
N GLU A 162 15.12 -32.05 -3.82
CA GLU A 162 16.03 -30.94 -3.49
C GLU A 162 16.24 -29.98 -4.68
N ASN A 163 16.22 -30.51 -5.91
CA ASN A 163 16.40 -29.74 -7.14
C ASN A 163 15.11 -29.13 -7.72
N LEU A 164 13.91 -29.47 -7.22
CA LEU A 164 12.64 -28.99 -7.78
C LEU A 164 12.48 -27.46 -7.71
N SER A 165 12.99 -26.82 -6.66
CA SER A 165 12.93 -25.36 -6.53
C SER A 165 13.81 -24.68 -7.58
N ALA A 166 15.07 -25.10 -7.71
CA ALA A 166 16.00 -24.59 -8.71
C ALA A 166 15.50 -24.86 -10.15
N PHE A 167 14.83 -26.00 -10.37
CA PHE A 167 14.18 -26.32 -11.64
C PHE A 167 13.08 -25.32 -12.00
N LEU A 168 12.23 -24.91 -11.04
CA LEU A 168 11.17 -23.92 -11.25
C LEU A 168 11.72 -22.53 -11.56
N ASP A 169 12.84 -22.17 -10.96
CA ASP A 169 13.50 -20.88 -11.15
C ASP A 169 14.47 -20.88 -12.36
N LYS A 170 14.63 -22.04 -13.03
CA LYS A 170 15.52 -22.26 -14.19
C LYS A 170 17.01 -22.03 -13.88
N GLU A 171 17.41 -22.35 -12.66
CA GLU A 171 18.79 -22.21 -12.18
C GLU A 171 19.62 -23.49 -12.35
N LEU A 172 18.98 -24.60 -12.73
CA LEU A 172 19.64 -25.88 -12.96
C LEU A 172 20.46 -25.90 -14.26
N THR A 173 21.49 -26.75 -14.28
CA THR A 173 22.23 -27.04 -15.50
C THR A 173 21.34 -27.76 -16.51
N ARG A 174 21.78 -27.81 -17.78
CA ARG A 174 21.01 -28.48 -18.84
C ARG A 174 20.81 -29.97 -18.55
N ASP A 175 21.82 -30.63 -18.00
CA ASP A 175 21.80 -32.06 -17.73
C ASP A 175 20.85 -32.36 -16.56
N ASP A 176 20.92 -31.59 -15.47
CA ASP A 176 20.01 -31.72 -14.33
C ASP A 176 18.56 -31.41 -14.72
N THR A 177 18.35 -30.43 -15.61
CA THR A 177 17.02 -30.09 -16.14
C THR A 177 16.42 -31.28 -16.88
N ILE A 178 17.22 -31.99 -17.69
CA ILE A 178 16.77 -33.19 -18.40
C ILE A 178 16.45 -34.30 -17.40
N GLN A 179 17.33 -34.57 -16.44
CA GLN A 179 17.15 -35.60 -15.42
C GLN A 179 15.89 -35.38 -14.57
N VAL A 180 15.65 -34.14 -14.10
CA VAL A 180 14.43 -33.77 -13.39
C VAL A 180 13.20 -33.95 -14.27
N SER A 181 13.25 -33.54 -15.54
CA SER A 181 12.13 -33.70 -16.45
C SER A 181 11.78 -35.17 -16.72
N GLU A 182 12.78 -36.04 -16.91
CA GLU A 182 12.59 -37.48 -17.12
C GLU A 182 12.00 -38.13 -15.87
N HIS A 183 12.52 -37.81 -14.68
CA HIS A 183 12.01 -38.34 -13.42
C HIS A 183 10.57 -37.89 -13.14
N LEU A 184 10.21 -36.65 -13.45
CA LEU A 184 8.83 -36.17 -13.31
C LEU A 184 7.84 -36.91 -14.22
N LEU A 185 8.30 -37.51 -15.33
CA LEU A 185 7.47 -38.35 -16.21
C LEU A 185 7.19 -39.73 -15.62
N THR A 186 8.12 -40.28 -14.83
CA THR A 186 8.02 -41.64 -14.28
C THR A 186 7.50 -41.65 -12.84
N CYS A 187 7.87 -40.67 -12.01
CA CYS A 187 7.56 -40.64 -10.59
C CYS A 187 6.31 -39.79 -10.26
N LYS A 188 5.28 -40.42 -9.70
CA LYS A 188 4.05 -39.74 -9.26
C LYS A 188 4.26 -38.83 -8.03
N HIS A 189 5.18 -39.18 -7.14
CA HIS A 189 5.43 -38.44 -5.90
C HIS A 189 6.09 -37.09 -6.20
N CYS A 190 7.25 -37.10 -6.86
CA CYS A 190 7.96 -35.87 -7.27
C CYS A 190 7.11 -34.97 -8.17
N ARG A 191 6.24 -35.54 -9.02
CA ARG A 191 5.27 -34.75 -9.80
C ARG A 191 4.28 -33.98 -8.93
N ARG A 192 3.78 -34.59 -7.85
CA ARG A 192 2.88 -33.91 -6.92
C ARG A 192 3.59 -32.76 -6.22
N ASP A 193 4.81 -32.98 -5.76
CA ASP A 193 5.60 -31.97 -5.07
C ASP A 193 5.94 -30.78 -5.98
N TYR A 194 6.27 -31.06 -7.24
CA TYR A 194 6.44 -30.05 -8.27
C TYR A 194 5.19 -29.17 -8.48
N GLU A 195 4.00 -29.78 -8.62
CA GLU A 195 2.75 -29.03 -8.77
C GLU A 195 2.40 -28.22 -7.51
N ASN A 196 2.70 -28.75 -6.31
CA ASN A 196 2.51 -28.03 -5.05
C ASN A 196 3.43 -26.80 -4.95
N LEU A 197 4.71 -26.94 -5.31
CA LEU A 197 5.66 -25.83 -5.35
C LEU A 197 5.24 -24.77 -6.37
N LYS A 198 4.81 -25.19 -7.56
CA LYS A 198 4.30 -24.29 -8.60
C LYS A 198 3.04 -23.53 -8.15
N ALA A 199 2.10 -24.20 -7.49
CA ALA A 199 0.92 -23.57 -6.90
C ALA A 199 1.30 -22.53 -5.83
N THR A 200 2.28 -22.85 -5.00
CA THR A 200 2.82 -21.94 -3.97
C THR A 200 3.48 -20.73 -4.61
N GLN A 201 4.34 -20.92 -5.62
CA GLN A 201 4.98 -19.83 -6.36
C GLN A 201 3.94 -18.89 -7.01
N PHE A 202 2.87 -19.46 -7.57
CA PHE A 202 1.76 -18.67 -8.14
C PHE A 202 0.99 -17.89 -7.07
N ALA A 203 0.69 -18.51 -5.94
CA ALA A 203 0.01 -17.84 -4.81
C ALA A 203 0.84 -16.66 -4.28
N ILE A 204 2.15 -16.85 -4.10
CA ILE A 204 3.08 -15.80 -3.66
C ILE A 204 3.12 -14.65 -4.69
N ARG A 205 3.31 -14.95 -5.97
CA ARG A 205 3.30 -13.94 -7.04
C ARG A 205 2.00 -13.14 -7.07
N ASN A 206 0.86 -13.81 -6.90
CA ASN A 206 -0.44 -13.13 -6.85
C ASN A 206 -0.61 -12.27 -5.60
N TYR A 207 -0.13 -12.73 -4.45
CA TYR A 207 -0.16 -11.95 -3.22
C TYR A 207 0.64 -10.64 -3.39
N PHE A 208 1.86 -10.71 -3.93
CA PHE A 208 2.66 -9.53 -4.22
C PHE A 208 2.04 -8.62 -5.28
N LYS A 209 1.49 -9.19 -6.36
CA LYS A 209 0.77 -8.40 -7.38
C LYS A 209 -0.43 -7.67 -6.77
N LYS A 210 -1.17 -8.32 -5.88
CA LYS A 210 -2.32 -7.74 -5.18
C LYS A 210 -1.89 -6.67 -4.18
N SER A 211 -0.81 -6.87 -3.43
CA SER A 211 -0.30 -5.88 -2.47
C SER A 211 0.26 -4.62 -3.16
N ILE A 212 0.88 -4.78 -4.33
CA ILE A 212 1.29 -3.66 -5.18
C ILE A 212 0.05 -2.91 -5.71
N SER A 213 -0.96 -3.63 -6.20
CA SER A 213 -2.21 -3.02 -6.69
C SER A 213 -2.98 -2.28 -5.58
N TYR A 214 -3.00 -2.82 -4.36
CA TYR A 214 -3.60 -2.15 -3.20
C TYR A 214 -2.87 -0.86 -2.81
N LYS A 215 -1.54 -0.81 -2.93
CA LYS A 215 -0.76 0.44 -2.73
C LYS A 215 -1.00 1.46 -3.84
N ALA A 216 -1.18 1.02 -5.09
CA ALA A 216 -1.52 1.91 -6.20
C ALA A 216 -2.95 2.49 -6.07
N GLY A 217 -3.93 1.69 -5.63
CA GLY A 217 -5.29 2.15 -5.32
C GLY A 217 -5.35 3.06 -4.09
N SER A 218 -4.65 2.71 -3.01
CA SER A 218 -4.58 3.53 -1.79
C SER A 218 -3.96 4.90 -2.03
N ASN A 219 -2.93 5.02 -2.89
CA ASN A 219 -2.38 6.33 -3.23
C ASN A 219 -3.29 7.12 -4.16
N LYS A 220 -4.08 6.46 -5.01
CA LYS A 220 -5.06 7.13 -5.87
C LYS A 220 -6.23 7.68 -5.06
N ASP A 221 -6.74 6.92 -4.10
CA ASP A 221 -7.84 7.37 -3.21
C ASP A 221 -7.38 8.44 -2.21
N ILE A 222 -6.11 8.44 -1.80
CA ILE A 222 -5.53 9.53 -1.00
C ILE A 222 -5.33 10.79 -1.85
N CYS A 223 -4.77 10.67 -3.06
CA CYS A 223 -4.61 11.80 -3.98
C CYS A 223 -5.94 12.40 -4.40
N ASP A 224 -6.93 11.59 -4.77
CA ASP A 224 -8.26 12.05 -5.18
C ASP A 224 -8.99 12.70 -4.00
N ASN A 225 -8.87 12.17 -2.78
CA ASN A 225 -9.43 12.83 -1.60
C ASN A 225 -8.71 14.14 -1.24
N THR A 226 -7.40 14.26 -1.46
CA THR A 226 -6.68 15.54 -1.27
C THR A 226 -6.97 16.55 -2.37
N LEU A 227 -7.06 16.14 -3.64
CA LEU A 227 -7.43 17.01 -4.76
C LEU A 227 -8.87 17.49 -4.65
N VAL A 228 -9.82 16.61 -4.29
CA VAL A 228 -11.21 17.00 -4.01
C VAL A 228 -11.30 17.93 -2.79
N ARG A 229 -10.42 17.78 -1.79
CA ARG A 229 -10.35 18.69 -0.64
C ARG A 229 -9.72 20.04 -0.98
N LEU A 230 -8.79 20.11 -1.92
CA LEU A 230 -8.21 21.35 -2.41
C LEU A 230 -9.18 22.10 -3.33
N ASP A 231 -9.88 21.40 -4.23
CA ASP A 231 -10.94 21.98 -5.07
C ASP A 231 -12.11 22.53 -4.23
N LYS A 232 -12.50 21.82 -3.15
CA LYS A 232 -13.48 22.36 -2.16
C LYS A 232 -12.97 23.55 -1.35
N LYS A 233 -11.67 23.79 -1.29
CA LYS A 233 -11.07 24.94 -0.58
C LYS A 233 -10.96 26.14 -1.51
N GLU A 234 -10.71 25.90 -2.80
CA GLU A 234 -10.69 26.91 -3.86
C GLU A 234 -12.09 27.44 -4.18
N ARG A 235 -13.09 26.55 -4.32
CA ARG A 235 -14.49 26.94 -4.50
C ARG A 235 -15.08 27.72 -3.32
N ARG A 236 -14.56 27.50 -2.09
CA ARG A 236 -14.91 28.32 -0.93
C ARG A 236 -14.33 29.73 -1.00
N LYS A 237 -13.11 29.89 -1.53
CA LYS A 237 -12.51 31.23 -1.71
C LYS A 237 -13.28 32.05 -2.73
N GLU A 238 -13.75 31.45 -3.82
CA GLU A 238 -14.58 32.13 -4.82
C GLU A 238 -15.93 32.61 -4.25
N LEU A 239 -16.57 31.79 -3.40
CA LEU A 239 -17.79 32.19 -2.70
C LEU A 239 -17.54 33.32 -1.69
N PHE A 240 -16.41 33.29 -0.97
CA PHE A 240 -16.05 34.38 -0.05
C PHE A 240 -15.74 35.69 -0.78
N THR A 241 -15.09 35.64 -1.96
CA THR A 241 -14.85 36.84 -2.77
C THR A 241 -16.14 37.44 -3.32
N SER A 242 -17.11 36.60 -3.68
CA SER A 242 -18.43 37.04 -4.15
C SER A 242 -19.25 37.69 -3.04
N ILE A 243 -19.24 37.12 -1.83
CA ILE A 243 -19.94 37.72 -0.68
C ILE A 243 -19.28 39.05 -0.27
N ALA A 244 -17.95 39.12 -0.29
CA ALA A 244 -17.23 40.34 0.05
C ALA A 244 -17.54 41.51 -0.91
N SER A 245 -17.66 41.25 -2.22
CA SER A 245 -18.00 42.30 -3.19
C SER A 245 -19.42 42.85 -2.99
N VAL A 246 -20.40 41.98 -2.69
CA VAL A 246 -21.78 42.40 -2.37
C VAL A 246 -21.81 43.27 -1.11
N PHE A 247 -21.04 42.91 -0.07
CA PHE A 247 -20.94 43.72 1.15
C PHE A 247 -20.32 45.10 0.90
N ILE A 248 -19.27 45.18 0.08
CA ILE A 248 -18.63 46.46 -0.27
C ILE A 248 -19.61 47.36 -1.03
N ILE A 249 -20.35 46.82 -2.00
CA ILE A 249 -21.35 47.58 -2.76
C ILE A 249 -22.47 48.07 -1.83
N ALA A 250 -22.96 47.24 -0.92
CA ALA A 250 -23.97 47.65 0.06
C ALA A 250 -23.48 48.76 0.99
N LEU A 251 -22.23 48.69 1.46
CA LEU A 251 -21.62 49.73 2.29
C LEU A 251 -21.44 51.05 1.51
N LEU A 252 -21.00 51.00 0.26
CA LEU A 252 -20.87 52.18 -0.59
C LEU A 252 -22.23 52.83 -0.87
N SER A 253 -23.27 52.03 -1.15
CA SER A 253 -24.64 52.52 -1.34
C SER A 253 -25.20 53.17 -0.07
N TRP A 254 -25.01 52.53 1.09
CA TRP A 254 -25.39 53.08 2.40
C TRP A 254 -24.68 54.41 2.68
N PHE A 255 -23.38 54.47 2.39
CA PHE A 255 -22.57 55.67 2.57
C PHE A 255 -23.02 56.81 1.65
N SER A 256 -23.32 56.50 0.40
CA SER A 256 -23.84 57.47 -0.57
C SER A 256 -25.15 58.09 -0.10
N MET A 257 -26.12 57.27 0.33
CA MET A 257 -27.41 57.75 0.85
C MET A 257 -27.24 58.63 2.08
N ASN A 258 -26.43 58.21 3.06
CA ASN A 258 -26.31 58.93 4.33
C ASN A 258 -25.43 60.19 4.29
N THR A 259 -24.51 60.32 3.33
CA THR A 259 -23.57 61.46 3.30
C THR A 259 -23.87 62.48 2.21
N VAL A 260 -24.39 62.05 1.06
CA VAL A 260 -24.56 62.93 -0.11
C VAL A 260 -25.89 63.69 -0.05
N GLU A 261 -26.98 63.05 0.36
CA GLU A 261 -28.30 63.70 0.49
C GLU A 261 -28.30 64.94 1.42
N PRO A 262 -27.73 64.90 2.64
CA PRO A 262 -27.76 66.09 3.51
C PRO A 262 -26.88 67.23 2.99
N MET A 263 -25.84 66.95 2.19
CA MET A 263 -25.00 67.99 1.57
C MET A 263 -25.68 68.67 0.38
N ILE A 264 -26.35 67.90 -0.47
CA ILE A 264 -27.09 68.45 -1.62
C ILE A 264 -28.31 69.24 -1.14
N MET A 265 -29.07 68.71 -0.18
CA MET A 265 -30.22 69.41 0.41
C MET A 265 -29.81 70.73 1.07
N LYS A 266 -28.67 70.78 1.80
CA LYS A 266 -28.19 72.05 2.39
C LYS A 266 -27.76 73.10 1.35
N LYS A 267 -27.25 72.70 0.18
CA LYS A 267 -26.90 73.64 -0.90
C LYS A 267 -28.11 74.05 -1.74
N ALA A 268 -29.06 73.14 -1.97
CA ALA A 268 -30.27 73.42 -2.75
C ALA A 268 -31.29 74.28 -1.98
N TYR A 269 -31.38 74.12 -0.66
CA TYR A 269 -32.30 74.88 0.21
C TYR A 269 -31.60 76.01 0.98
N GLY A 270 -30.50 76.54 0.42
CA GLY A 270 -29.89 77.78 0.86
C GLY A 270 -30.88 78.94 0.82
N HIS A 271 -31.34 79.34 2.01
CA HIS A 271 -31.98 80.60 2.35
C HIS A 271 -33.03 81.15 1.36
N ASN A 272 -34.22 80.55 1.34
CA ASN A 272 -35.50 81.28 1.34
C ASN A 272 -36.67 80.28 1.26
N PRO A 273 -37.43 80.02 2.34
CA PRO A 273 -38.69 79.31 2.22
C PRO A 273 -39.70 80.24 1.52
N LYS A 274 -39.74 80.20 0.19
CA LYS A 274 -40.83 80.82 -0.56
C LYS A 274 -42.08 79.97 -0.34
N VAL A 275 -43.04 80.58 0.34
CA VAL A 275 -44.41 80.12 0.55
C VAL A 275 -44.97 79.58 -0.77
N VAL A 276 -45.19 78.26 -0.83
CA VAL A 276 -45.87 77.61 -1.93
C VAL A 276 -47.36 77.96 -1.78
N ASN A 277 -47.88 78.72 -2.73
CA ASN A 277 -49.29 79.09 -2.79
C ASN A 277 -50.11 77.86 -3.24
N PRO A 278 -51.04 77.35 -2.42
CA PRO A 278 -51.76 76.10 -2.69
C PRO A 278 -52.75 76.19 -3.87
N ASP A 279 -53.09 77.38 -4.35
CA ASP A 279 -54.16 77.57 -5.35
C ASP A 279 -53.67 77.60 -6.81
N ARG A 280 -52.42 77.21 -7.08
CA ARG A 280 -51.92 77.10 -8.46
C ARG A 280 -51.24 75.75 -8.70
N PRO A 281 -51.81 74.88 -9.56
CA PRO A 281 -51.09 73.70 -10.01
C PRO A 281 -49.85 74.15 -10.80
N VAL A 282 -48.67 73.78 -10.31
CA VAL A 282 -47.41 73.96 -11.02
C VAL A 282 -47.29 72.81 -12.01
N PHE A 283 -47.53 73.08 -13.29
CA PHE A 283 -47.25 72.14 -14.36
C PHE A 283 -45.74 72.14 -14.63
N VAL A 284 -45.03 71.15 -14.09
CA VAL A 284 -43.65 70.86 -14.49
C VAL A 284 -43.72 70.22 -15.88
N LYS A 285 -43.34 70.98 -16.92
CA LYS A 285 -43.03 70.40 -18.22
C LYS A 285 -41.75 69.59 -18.07
N TYR A 286 -41.85 68.26 -18.10
CA TYR A 286 -40.70 67.41 -18.30
C TYR A 286 -40.08 67.77 -19.65
N ALA A 287 -38.92 68.42 -19.61
CA ALA A 287 -38.09 68.57 -20.79
C ALA A 287 -37.60 67.18 -21.20
N LYS A 288 -37.75 66.90 -22.50
CA LYS A 288 -37.27 65.74 -23.25
C LYS A 288 -36.24 64.86 -22.51
N ALA A 289 -36.67 63.65 -22.18
CA ALA A 289 -35.80 62.54 -21.85
C ALA A 289 -35.14 62.03 -23.15
N GLU A 290 -34.15 62.75 -23.64
CA GLU A 290 -33.14 62.23 -24.56
C GLU A 290 -31.84 62.23 -23.76
N GLU A 291 -31.17 61.07 -23.69
CA GLU A 291 -30.00 60.77 -22.86
C GLU A 291 -30.27 60.17 -21.46
N PHE A 292 -31.00 59.05 -21.43
CA PHE A 292 -30.70 57.99 -20.45
C PHE A 292 -30.32 56.72 -21.21
N VAL A 293 -29.03 56.52 -21.39
CA VAL A 293 -28.45 55.28 -21.90
C VAL A 293 -28.51 54.24 -20.79
N PHE A 294 -29.63 53.53 -20.70
CA PHE A 294 -29.70 52.25 -20.00
C PHE A 294 -29.35 51.14 -20.99
N THR A 295 -28.08 50.76 -21.04
CA THR A 295 -27.68 49.47 -21.61
C THR A 295 -27.92 48.38 -20.56
N GLN A 296 -29.14 47.85 -20.51
CA GLN A 296 -29.37 46.47 -20.11
C GLN A 296 -30.72 45.97 -20.62
N ALA A 297 -30.68 44.79 -21.24
CA ALA A 297 -31.71 44.21 -22.06
C ALA A 297 -33.02 43.97 -21.30
N TYR A 298 -34.07 44.68 -21.71
CA TYR A 298 -35.45 44.24 -21.52
C TYR A 298 -36.11 44.19 -22.90
N SER A 299 -36.60 43.01 -23.25
CA SER A 299 -37.43 42.78 -24.43
C SER A 299 -38.64 43.72 -24.40
N MET A 300 -38.79 44.55 -25.43
CA MET A 300 -40.04 45.27 -25.68
C MET A 300 -41.20 44.26 -25.71
N PRO A 301 -42.30 44.49 -24.97
CA PRO A 301 -43.53 43.75 -25.22
C PRO A 301 -44.10 44.15 -26.59
N PRO A 302 -44.79 43.25 -27.29
CA PRO A 302 -45.37 43.54 -28.60
C PRO A 302 -46.42 44.65 -28.52
N GLU A 303 -46.54 45.42 -29.61
CA GLU A 303 -47.50 46.52 -29.75
C GLU A 303 -48.94 46.06 -29.43
N GLY A 304 -49.60 46.80 -28.53
CA GLY A 304 -51.03 46.60 -28.22
C GLY A 304 -51.39 46.36 -26.75
N VAL A 305 -50.46 46.50 -25.80
CA VAL A 305 -50.78 46.33 -24.36
C VAL A 305 -50.90 47.68 -23.67
N GLU A 306 -52.14 48.13 -23.45
CA GLU A 306 -52.44 49.18 -22.47
C GLU A 306 -52.24 48.60 -21.06
N SER A 307 -51.31 49.19 -20.30
CA SER A 307 -51.09 48.84 -18.89
C SER A 307 -51.74 49.90 -18.01
N ILE A 308 -52.77 49.49 -17.28
CA ILE A 308 -53.42 50.29 -16.23
C ILE A 308 -52.63 50.04 -14.93
N LEU A 309 -52.00 51.09 -14.41
CA LEU A 309 -51.39 51.08 -13.07
C LEU A 309 -52.47 51.36 -12.04
N TYR A 310 -52.74 50.41 -11.15
CA TYR A 310 -53.49 50.68 -9.94
C TYR A 310 -52.54 51.16 -8.84
N GLU A 311 -52.90 52.27 -8.21
CA GLU A 311 -52.31 52.75 -6.97
C GLU A 311 -52.86 51.88 -5.84
N ILE A 312 -51.98 51.14 -5.16
CA ILE A 312 -52.35 50.38 -3.96
C ILE A 312 -52.08 51.29 -2.76
N ASN A 313 -53.15 51.67 -2.05
CA ASN A 313 -53.11 52.26 -0.71
C ASN A 313 -52.85 51.20 0.36
#